data_AF-A0A0K0GF56-F1
#
_entry.id   AF-A0A0K0GF56-F1
#
_cell.length_a   1.000
_cell.length_b   1.000
_cell.length_c   1.000
_cell.angle_alpha   90.00
_cell.angle_beta   90.00
_cell.angle_gamma   90.00
#
_symmetry.space_group_name_H-M   'P 1'
#
loop_
_entity.id
_entity.type
_entity.pdbx_description
1 polymer ?
#
loop_
_entity_poly.entity_id
_entity_poly.type
_entity_poly.pdbx_seq_one_letter_code
_entity_poly.pdbx_strand_id
1 'polypeptide(L)'
;MDTGQMDLRIAARDGLALLLNEDDDALRVSIAGMLLADHLGAFAPLGLAAAEVIAFKRDATPDDCHGIGMTLGDLDAIALKASASLLDTLQAAVDGLAAPAQLPAWLAALRVNTRLRIGGRTASAALLQSLRPGDVLLHCTAAAALTSGEVLWGIAGGAVLRAAVRLNMQQMILEASPTMQHDTFEPEVAPSTSNVAELELPVQLEVDQLALSLSTLSGLQPGQILELSVPVDQADIRLVVYGQTIGTGRLLAVGEHLGVQILSMSESTHADA
;
A
#
# COMPACT_ATOMS: atom_id res chain seq x y z
N MET A 1 1.69 -18.66 -31.20
CA MET A 1 0.67 -18.33 -30.20
C MET A 1 1.36 -18.49 -28.88
N ASP A 2 1.54 -17.39 -28.14
CA ASP A 2 2.27 -17.43 -26.87
C ASP A 2 1.32 -17.97 -25.80
N THR A 3 1.63 -19.14 -25.25
CA THR A 3 0.83 -19.74 -24.18
C THR A 3 1.26 -19.15 -22.84
N GLY A 4 0.34 -18.48 -22.15
CA GLY A 4 0.58 -17.99 -20.79
C GLY A 4 0.46 -19.11 -19.75
N GLN A 5 1.26 -19.05 -18.67
CA GLN A 5 1.17 -19.98 -17.53
C GLN A 5 1.08 -19.21 -16.22
N MET A 6 0.28 -19.70 -15.29
CA MET A 6 0.20 -19.18 -13.93
C MET A 6 0.10 -20.32 -12.91
N ASP A 7 0.87 -20.21 -11.85
CA ASP A 7 0.85 -21.13 -10.71
C ASP A 7 0.06 -20.48 -9.57
N LEU A 8 -0.99 -21.18 -9.12
CA LEU A 8 -1.86 -20.76 -8.03
C LEU A 8 -1.79 -21.74 -6.88
N ARG A 9 -1.73 -21.21 -5.66
CA ARG A 9 -2.02 -21.97 -4.44
C ARG A 9 -3.46 -21.71 -4.06
N ILE A 10 -4.22 -22.74 -3.74
CA ILE A 10 -5.65 -22.62 -3.44
C ILE A 10 -5.94 -23.15 -2.05
N ALA A 11 -6.93 -22.58 -1.37
CA ALA A 11 -7.39 -23.11 -0.09
C ALA A 11 -7.90 -24.54 -0.23
N ALA A 12 -7.58 -25.40 0.74
CA ALA A 12 -8.07 -26.78 0.74
C ALA A 12 -9.61 -26.79 0.87
N ARG A 13 -10.29 -27.39 -0.11
CA ARG A 13 -11.72 -27.69 -0.08
C ARG A 13 -11.92 -29.20 -0.14
N ASP A 14 -12.95 -29.70 0.53
CA ASP A 14 -13.19 -31.15 0.67
C ASP A 14 -13.12 -31.92 -0.66
N GLY A 15 -13.71 -31.39 -1.74
CA GLY A 15 -13.68 -32.02 -3.05
C GLY A 15 -12.29 -32.07 -3.72
N LEU A 16 -11.50 -30.99 -3.59
CA LEU A 16 -10.17 -30.89 -4.21
C LEU A 16 -9.08 -31.57 -3.36
N ALA A 17 -9.24 -31.56 -2.04
CA ALA A 17 -8.33 -32.22 -1.12
C ALA A 17 -8.33 -33.74 -1.32
N LEU A 18 -9.49 -34.34 -1.63
CA LEU A 18 -9.62 -35.77 -1.92
C LEU A 18 -8.84 -36.20 -3.17
N LEU A 19 -8.71 -35.32 -4.17
CA LEU A 19 -7.93 -35.61 -5.39
C LEU A 19 -6.45 -35.83 -5.12
N LEU A 20 -5.93 -35.31 -4.01
CA LEU A 20 -4.53 -35.50 -3.63
C LEU A 20 -4.23 -36.94 -3.18
N ASN A 21 -5.26 -37.78 -3.00
CA ASN A 21 -5.11 -39.21 -2.72
C ASN A 21 -5.12 -40.07 -4.00
N GLU A 22 -5.40 -39.49 -5.17
CA GLU A 22 -5.32 -40.19 -6.44
C GLU A 22 -3.86 -40.26 -6.89
N ASP A 23 -3.34 -41.46 -7.19
CA ASP A 23 -1.94 -41.68 -7.55
C ASP A 23 -1.65 -41.37 -9.03
N ASP A 24 -2.66 -41.47 -9.90
CA ASP A 24 -2.53 -41.13 -11.32
C ASP A 24 -2.60 -39.61 -11.55
N ASP A 25 -1.45 -39.01 -11.88
CA ASP A 25 -1.32 -37.57 -12.16
C ASP A 25 -2.22 -37.10 -13.32
N ALA A 26 -2.39 -37.90 -14.37
CA ALA A 26 -3.20 -37.52 -15.54
C ALA A 26 -4.70 -37.51 -15.19
N LEU A 27 -5.13 -38.51 -14.42
CA LEU A 27 -6.50 -38.58 -13.90
C LEU A 27 -6.76 -37.42 -12.93
N ARG A 28 -5.82 -37.15 -12.01
CA ARG A 28 -5.92 -36.06 -11.05
C ARG A 28 -6.08 -34.70 -11.72
N VAL A 29 -5.27 -34.42 -12.74
CA VAL A 29 -5.36 -33.18 -13.53
C VAL A 29 -6.71 -33.08 -14.26
N SER A 30 -7.18 -34.16 -14.87
CA SER A 30 -8.45 -34.19 -15.59
C SER A 30 -9.64 -33.91 -14.67
N ILE A 31 -9.67 -34.54 -13.48
CA ILE A 31 -10.73 -34.30 -12.49
C ILE A 31 -10.64 -32.89 -11.90
N ALA A 32 -9.43 -32.41 -11.60
CA ALA A 32 -9.22 -31.04 -11.13
C ALA A 32 -9.71 -30.00 -12.16
N GLY A 33 -9.40 -30.21 -13.44
CA GLY A 33 -9.90 -29.36 -14.54
C GLY A 33 -11.43 -29.36 -14.64
N MET A 34 -12.07 -30.52 -14.45
CA MET A 34 -13.53 -30.62 -14.43
C MET A 34 -14.15 -29.89 -13.23
N LEU A 35 -13.59 -30.06 -12.04
CA LEU A 35 -14.09 -29.40 -10.81
C LEU A 35 -13.87 -27.89 -10.81
N LEU A 36 -12.83 -27.41 -11.50
CA LEU A 36 -12.47 -25.99 -11.60
C LEU A 36 -12.99 -25.35 -12.90
N ALA A 37 -13.79 -26.04 -13.72
CA ALA A 37 -14.18 -25.57 -15.05
C ALA A 37 -14.87 -24.20 -15.01
N ASP A 38 -15.81 -24.00 -14.08
CA ASP A 38 -16.54 -22.72 -13.92
C ASP A 38 -15.59 -21.59 -13.51
N HIS A 39 -14.64 -21.89 -12.61
CA HIS A 39 -13.61 -20.97 -12.14
C HIS A 39 -12.63 -20.58 -13.26
N LEU A 40 -12.22 -21.55 -14.07
CA LEU A 40 -11.35 -21.32 -15.24
C LEU A 40 -12.09 -20.52 -16.32
N GLY A 41 -13.40 -20.70 -16.44
CA GLY A 41 -14.26 -19.91 -17.32
C GLY A 41 -14.26 -18.41 -16.99
N ALA A 42 -14.00 -18.03 -15.74
CA ALA A 42 -13.90 -16.61 -15.34
C ALA A 42 -12.71 -15.86 -15.96
N PHE A 43 -11.72 -16.58 -16.49
CA PHE A 43 -10.59 -15.97 -17.21
C PHE A 43 -10.95 -15.59 -18.65
N ALA A 44 -11.93 -16.24 -19.28
CA ALA A 44 -12.31 -15.98 -20.66
C ALA A 44 -12.75 -14.52 -20.93
N PRO A 45 -13.59 -13.89 -20.07
CA PRO A 45 -13.93 -12.48 -20.19
C PRO A 45 -12.74 -11.52 -20.05
N LEU A 46 -11.64 -11.96 -19.41
CA LEU A 46 -10.42 -11.17 -19.24
C LEU A 46 -9.51 -11.23 -20.48
N GLY A 47 -9.97 -11.80 -21.59
CA GLY A 47 -9.17 -11.96 -22.81
C GLY A 47 -8.09 -13.05 -22.71
N LEU A 48 -8.00 -13.72 -21.56
CA LEU A 48 -7.26 -14.96 -21.42
C LEU A 48 -8.07 -16.05 -22.15
N ALA A 49 -7.44 -16.82 -23.03
CA ALA A 49 -8.12 -17.90 -23.75
C ALA A 49 -8.64 -18.99 -22.78
N ALA A 50 -9.14 -20.12 -23.32
CA ALA A 50 -9.53 -21.26 -22.51
C ALA A 50 -8.39 -21.69 -21.58
N ALA A 51 -8.57 -21.45 -20.28
CA ALA A 51 -7.61 -21.84 -19.25
C ALA A 51 -7.81 -23.32 -18.91
N GLU A 52 -6.71 -24.05 -18.76
CA GLU A 52 -6.71 -25.47 -18.45
C GLU A 52 -5.76 -25.76 -17.28
N VAL A 53 -6.09 -26.78 -16.50
CA VAL A 53 -5.19 -27.27 -15.44
C VAL A 53 -4.12 -28.13 -16.09
N ILE A 54 -2.86 -27.73 -15.94
CA ILE A 54 -1.69 -28.49 -16.43
C ILE A 54 -1.05 -29.35 -15.35
N ALA A 55 -1.25 -29.00 -14.07
CA ALA A 55 -0.72 -29.72 -12.92
C ALA A 55 -1.56 -29.43 -11.67
N PHE A 56 -1.79 -30.47 -10.86
CA PHE A 56 -2.45 -30.35 -9.56
C PHE A 56 -1.70 -31.18 -8.51
N LYS A 57 -1.15 -30.51 -7.50
CA LYS A 57 -0.21 -31.13 -6.54
C LYS A 57 -0.42 -30.58 -5.13
N ARG A 58 -0.07 -31.39 -4.14
CA ARG A 58 -0.03 -30.95 -2.74
C ARG A 58 1.12 -29.97 -2.56
N ASP A 59 0.81 -28.83 -1.96
CA ASP A 59 1.84 -27.86 -1.59
C ASP A 59 2.70 -28.43 -0.45
N ALA A 60 4.02 -28.42 -0.65
CA ALA A 60 4.96 -29.16 0.20
C ALA A 60 5.42 -28.36 1.44
N THR A 61 5.06 -27.08 1.52
CA THR A 61 5.55 -26.16 2.56
C THR A 61 4.37 -25.48 3.27
N PRO A 62 4.09 -25.80 4.55
CA PRO A 62 3.11 -25.08 5.37
C PRO A 62 3.71 -23.79 5.96
N ASP A 63 4.67 -23.17 5.27
CA ASP A 63 5.23 -21.89 5.73
C ASP A 63 4.19 -20.80 5.48
N ASP A 64 4.15 -19.78 6.35
CA ASP A 64 3.27 -18.62 6.25
C ASP A 64 3.56 -17.86 4.94
N CYS A 65 3.00 -18.34 3.83
CA CYS A 65 3.14 -17.67 2.56
C CYS A 65 2.25 -16.44 2.55
N HIS A 66 2.84 -15.33 2.97
CA HIS A 66 2.35 -14.00 2.66
C HIS A 66 2.46 -13.78 1.15
N GLY A 67 1.32 -13.66 0.48
CA GLY A 67 1.24 -13.42 -0.96
C GLY A 67 0.02 -12.58 -1.31
N ILE A 68 -0.10 -12.23 -2.59
CA ILE A 68 -1.27 -11.49 -3.08
C ILE A 68 -2.44 -12.48 -3.14
N GLY A 69 -3.34 -12.33 -2.17
CA GLY A 69 -4.61 -13.04 -2.14
C GLY A 69 -5.50 -12.58 -3.29
N MET A 70 -6.09 -13.54 -3.98
CA MET A 70 -7.11 -13.33 -4.99
C MET A 70 -8.25 -14.31 -4.78
N THR A 71 -9.45 -13.90 -5.20
CA THR A 71 -10.61 -14.77 -5.15
C THR A 71 -11.01 -15.09 -6.59
N LEU A 72 -11.01 -16.37 -6.95
CA LEU A 72 -11.53 -16.86 -8.20
C LEU A 72 -12.93 -17.41 -7.91
N GLY A 73 -13.98 -16.66 -8.23
CA GLY A 73 -15.35 -17.04 -7.86
C GLY A 73 -15.53 -17.11 -6.33
N ASP A 74 -15.64 -18.33 -5.79
CA ASP A 74 -15.70 -18.61 -4.35
C ASP A 74 -14.43 -19.29 -3.80
N LEU A 75 -13.37 -19.36 -4.60
CA LEU A 75 -12.10 -20.00 -4.27
C LEU A 75 -11.06 -18.94 -3.91
N ASP A 76 -10.60 -18.95 -2.66
CA ASP A 76 -9.46 -18.16 -2.26
C ASP A 76 -8.15 -18.79 -2.74
N ALA A 77 -7.34 -17.98 -3.40
CA ALA A 77 -6.08 -18.38 -4.00
C ALA A 77 -4.98 -17.35 -3.75
N ILE A 78 -3.73 -17.81 -3.79
CA ILE A 78 -2.53 -16.97 -3.76
C ILE A 78 -1.78 -17.22 -5.05
N ALA A 79 -1.53 -16.17 -5.83
CA ALA A 79 -0.68 -16.30 -7.01
C ALA A 79 0.78 -16.47 -6.61
N LEU A 80 1.45 -17.45 -7.23
CA LEU A 80 2.85 -17.77 -6.96
C LEU A 80 3.76 -17.27 -8.08
N LYS A 81 3.50 -17.70 -9.32
CA LYS A 81 4.29 -17.35 -10.51
C LYS A 81 3.37 -17.16 -11.71
N ALA A 82 3.73 -16.25 -12.61
CA ALA A 82 3.01 -16.05 -13.85
C ALA A 82 3.98 -15.69 -14.98
N SER A 83 3.66 -16.07 -16.20
CA SER A 83 4.43 -15.68 -17.39
C SER A 83 4.19 -14.21 -17.74
N ALA A 84 5.18 -13.55 -18.34
CA ALA A 84 5.07 -12.14 -18.75
C ALA A 84 3.89 -11.92 -19.72
N SER A 85 3.70 -12.81 -20.69
CA SER A 85 2.58 -12.77 -21.64
C SER A 85 1.20 -12.79 -20.97
N LEU A 86 1.06 -13.52 -19.86
CA LEU A 86 -0.18 -13.58 -19.09
C LEU A 86 -0.39 -12.29 -18.30
N LEU A 87 0.67 -11.76 -17.68
CA LEU A 87 0.62 -10.49 -16.97
C LEU A 87 0.27 -9.32 -17.90
N ASP A 88 0.83 -9.28 -19.11
CA ASP A 88 0.52 -8.28 -20.12
C ASP A 88 -0.96 -8.36 -20.55
N THR A 89 -1.49 -9.58 -20.71
CA THR A 89 -2.90 -9.79 -21.06
C THR A 89 -3.83 -9.35 -19.92
N LEU A 90 -3.50 -9.70 -18.67
CA LEU A 90 -4.25 -9.24 -17.50
C LEU A 90 -4.19 -7.72 -17.36
N GLN A 91 -3.04 -7.10 -17.58
CA GLN A 91 -2.90 -5.64 -17.55
C GLN A 91 -3.79 -4.99 -18.61
N ALA A 92 -3.76 -5.49 -19.85
CA ALA A 92 -4.63 -5.01 -20.92
C ALA A 92 -6.12 -5.21 -20.60
N ALA A 93 -6.48 -6.30 -19.93
CA ALA A 93 -7.84 -6.56 -19.48
C ALA A 93 -8.28 -5.57 -18.40
N VAL A 94 -7.41 -5.28 -17.42
CA VAL A 94 -7.65 -4.27 -16.38
C VAL A 94 -7.80 -2.88 -17.00
N ASP A 95 -6.94 -2.52 -17.95
CA ASP A 95 -7.01 -1.24 -18.66
C ASP A 95 -8.28 -1.14 -19.53
N GLY A 96 -8.78 -2.29 -20.02
CA GLY A 96 -10.00 -2.42 -20.80
C GLY A 96 -11.28 -2.52 -19.97
N LEU A 97 -11.19 -2.71 -18.65
CA LEU A 97 -12.34 -2.62 -17.76
C LEU A 97 -12.89 -1.20 -17.88
N ALA A 98 -14.16 -1.08 -18.29
CA ALA A 98 -14.82 0.21 -18.32
C ALA A 98 -14.74 0.81 -16.91
N ALA A 99 -14.09 1.98 -16.80
CA ALA A 99 -14.14 2.76 -15.57
C ALA A 99 -15.61 2.84 -15.15
N PRO A 100 -15.95 2.54 -13.88
CA PRO A 100 -17.33 2.50 -13.45
C PRO A 100 -18.02 3.78 -13.89
N ALA A 101 -19.12 3.61 -14.64
CA ALA A 101 -19.94 4.72 -15.10
C ALA A 101 -20.26 5.61 -13.89
N GLN A 102 -20.00 6.91 -14.05
CA GLN A 102 -20.12 8.00 -13.06
C GLN A 102 -20.52 7.55 -11.65
N LEU A 103 -19.59 7.69 -10.70
CA LEU A 103 -19.85 7.48 -9.27
C LEU A 103 -21.20 8.12 -8.87
N PRO A 104 -22.07 7.40 -8.13
CA PRO A 104 -23.28 7.99 -7.58
C PRO A 104 -22.97 9.32 -6.87
N ALA A 105 -23.85 10.32 -6.96
CA ALA A 105 -23.56 11.68 -6.49
C ALA A 105 -23.08 11.75 -5.03
N TRP A 106 -23.63 10.91 -4.15
CA TRP A 106 -23.21 10.82 -2.75
C TRP A 106 -21.77 10.30 -2.59
N LEU A 107 -21.38 9.31 -3.42
CA LEU A 107 -20.05 8.71 -3.41
C LEU A 107 -19.04 9.68 -4.04
N ALA A 108 -19.41 10.29 -5.17
CA ALA A 108 -18.62 11.33 -5.83
C ALA A 108 -18.28 12.51 -4.88
N ALA A 109 -19.21 12.87 -4.00
CA ALA A 109 -19.06 13.96 -3.04
C ALA A 109 -18.28 13.58 -1.77
N LEU A 110 -18.02 12.29 -1.53
CA LEU A 110 -17.29 11.83 -0.35
C LEU A 110 -15.89 12.43 -0.35
N ARG A 111 -15.56 13.14 0.73
CA ARG A 111 -14.26 13.78 0.92
C ARG A 111 -13.29 12.79 1.54
N VAL A 112 -12.15 12.58 0.88
CA VAL A 112 -11.03 11.81 1.39
C VAL A 112 -9.91 12.77 1.73
N ASN A 113 -9.31 12.53 2.89
CA ASN A 113 -8.25 13.36 3.40
C ASN A 113 -6.93 13.11 2.67
N THR A 114 -6.20 14.17 2.36
CA THR A 114 -4.91 14.13 1.67
C THR A 114 -3.81 14.22 2.71
N ARG A 115 -3.10 13.10 2.90
CA ARG A 115 -1.89 13.08 3.74
C ARG A 115 -0.70 13.32 2.84
N LEU A 116 0.02 14.41 3.07
CA LEU A 116 1.27 14.71 2.40
C LEU A 116 2.43 14.22 3.27
N ARG A 117 3.11 13.15 2.84
CA ARG A 117 4.33 12.64 3.46
C ARG A 117 5.53 13.38 2.88
N ILE A 118 6.24 14.11 3.73
CA ILE A 118 7.32 15.02 3.32
C ILE A 118 8.71 14.48 3.66
N GLY A 119 8.77 13.41 4.45
CA GLY A 119 10.00 12.80 4.90
C GLY A 119 9.75 11.72 5.95
N GLY A 120 10.84 11.14 6.43
CA GLY A 120 10.83 10.17 7.50
C GLY A 120 12.24 9.80 7.93
N ARG A 121 12.34 9.14 9.07
CA ARG A 121 13.58 8.55 9.59
C ARG A 121 13.26 7.39 10.53
N THR A 122 14.21 6.50 10.73
CA THR A 122 14.18 5.58 11.87
C THR A 122 14.61 6.30 13.14
N ALA A 123 13.98 5.99 14.26
CA ALA A 123 14.36 6.46 15.58
C ALA A 123 14.03 5.43 16.64
N SER A 124 14.94 5.27 17.62
CA SER A 124 14.70 4.41 18.76
C SER A 124 13.51 4.87 19.60
N ALA A 125 12.80 3.92 20.19
CA ALA A 125 11.73 4.20 21.15
C ALA A 125 12.23 5.06 22.32
N ALA A 126 13.45 4.85 22.81
CA ALA A 126 14.07 5.68 23.84
C ALA A 126 14.20 7.16 23.42
N LEU A 127 14.65 7.40 22.18
CA LEU A 127 14.77 8.75 21.65
C LEU A 127 13.39 9.41 21.58
N LEU A 128 12.39 8.70 21.04
CA LEU A 128 11.03 9.22 20.92
C LEU A 128 10.39 9.54 22.28
N GLN A 129 10.60 8.68 23.28
CA GLN A 129 10.12 8.94 24.65
C GLN A 129 10.83 10.10 25.35
N SER A 130 12.07 10.41 24.94
CA SER A 130 12.84 11.51 25.53
C SER A 130 12.45 12.88 24.98
N LEU A 131 11.74 12.93 23.84
CA LEU A 131 11.40 14.17 23.14
C LEU A 131 10.47 15.05 23.98
N ARG A 132 10.79 16.34 24.00
CA ARG A 132 10.02 17.38 24.69
C ARG A 132 9.67 18.52 23.72
N PRO A 133 8.59 19.27 24.03
CA PRO A 133 8.33 20.52 23.33
C PRO A 133 9.57 21.42 23.30
N GLY A 134 9.94 21.88 22.10
CA GLY A 134 11.12 22.69 21.84
C GLY A 134 12.31 21.92 21.25
N ASP A 135 12.37 20.59 21.39
CA ASP A 135 13.41 19.77 20.77
C ASP A 135 13.31 19.83 19.24
N VAL A 136 14.43 19.64 18.55
CA VAL A 136 14.48 19.65 17.08
C VAL A 136 14.97 18.31 16.55
N LEU A 137 14.11 17.63 15.79
CA LEU A 137 14.48 16.43 15.06
C LEU A 137 15.09 16.79 13.71
N LEU A 138 16.35 16.39 13.52
CA LEU A 138 17.09 16.58 12.27
C LEU A 138 17.12 15.29 11.43
N HIS A 139 17.47 15.44 10.15
CA HIS A 139 17.65 14.37 9.17
C HIS A 139 16.36 13.59 8.87
N CYS A 140 15.21 14.26 8.97
CA CYS A 140 13.93 13.68 8.59
C CYS A 140 13.63 13.88 7.09
N THR A 141 14.36 14.77 6.41
CA THR A 141 14.24 15.06 4.98
C THR A 141 15.62 14.97 4.32
N ALA A 142 15.65 14.64 3.02
CA ALA A 142 16.90 14.49 2.28
C ALA A 142 17.57 15.83 1.92
N ALA A 143 16.80 16.92 1.87
CA ALA A 143 17.26 18.24 1.46
C ALA A 143 16.89 19.32 2.48
N ALA A 144 17.64 20.43 2.43
CA ALA A 144 17.41 21.65 3.22
C ALA A 144 16.09 22.35 2.85
N ALA A 145 15.69 22.23 1.57
CA ALA A 145 14.44 22.77 1.05
C ALA A 145 13.48 21.63 0.74
N LEU A 146 12.23 21.79 1.14
CA LEU A 146 11.19 20.82 0.88
C LEU A 146 10.63 21.00 -0.54
N THR A 147 11.17 20.24 -1.49
CA THR A 147 10.82 20.36 -2.92
C THR A 147 10.04 19.17 -3.47
N SER A 148 9.93 18.08 -2.72
CA SER A 148 9.20 16.88 -3.10
C SER A 148 8.51 16.24 -1.91
N GLY A 149 7.51 15.42 -2.20
CA GLY A 149 6.80 14.62 -1.22
C GLY A 149 5.93 13.57 -1.92
N GLU A 150 5.18 12.85 -1.11
CA GLU A 150 4.21 11.86 -1.57
C GLU A 150 2.84 12.18 -0.97
N VAL A 151 1.80 12.19 -1.79
CA VAL A 151 0.42 12.32 -1.32
C VAL A 151 -0.23 10.95 -1.23
N LEU A 152 -0.97 10.73 -0.15
CA LEU A 152 -1.68 9.50 0.14
C LEU A 152 -3.15 9.80 0.43
N TRP A 153 -4.04 9.06 -0.22
CA TRP A 153 -5.48 9.07 0.05
C TRP A 153 -5.96 7.68 0.43
N GLY A 154 -6.52 7.51 1.63
CA GLY A 154 -7.03 6.22 2.09
C GLY A 154 -6.77 5.99 3.57
N ILE A 155 -6.71 4.72 3.96
CA ILE A 155 -6.59 4.30 5.36
C ILE A 155 -5.10 4.06 5.67
N ALA A 156 -4.63 4.50 6.85
CA ALA A 156 -3.24 4.22 7.26
C ALA A 156 -3.06 2.72 7.48
N GLY A 157 -1.94 2.14 7.01
CA GLY A 157 -1.70 0.69 7.11
C GLY A 157 -2.57 -0.18 6.19
N GLY A 158 -3.34 0.42 5.27
CA GLY A 158 -4.21 -0.29 4.33
C GLY A 158 -4.02 0.15 2.89
N ALA A 159 -5.00 -0.11 2.03
CA ALA A 159 -4.99 0.35 0.65
C ALA A 159 -5.08 1.89 0.60
N VAL A 160 -4.15 2.50 -0.13
CA VAL A 160 -4.03 3.94 -0.35
C VAL A 160 -3.77 4.23 -1.82
N LEU A 161 -4.36 5.31 -2.31
CA LEU A 161 -3.99 5.90 -3.58
C LEU A 161 -2.77 6.81 -3.33
N ARG A 162 -1.67 6.59 -4.05
CA ARG A 162 -0.41 7.33 -3.89
C ARG A 162 0.00 8.06 -5.16
N ALA A 163 0.56 9.24 -5.01
CA ALA A 163 1.25 9.93 -6.10
C ALA A 163 2.47 10.71 -5.58
N ALA A 164 3.55 10.72 -6.36
CA ALA A 164 4.67 11.63 -6.14
C ALA A 164 4.25 13.06 -6.50
N VAL A 165 4.66 14.03 -5.68
CA VAL A 165 4.38 15.45 -5.90
C VAL A 165 5.65 16.27 -5.79
N ARG A 166 5.75 17.27 -6.66
CA ARG A 166 6.68 18.37 -6.50
C ARG A 166 6.03 19.45 -5.66
N LEU A 167 6.76 19.91 -4.65
CA LEU A 167 6.30 20.93 -3.72
C LEU A 167 6.88 22.29 -4.13
N ASN A 168 6.00 23.28 -4.17
CA ASN A 168 6.32 24.70 -4.11
C ASN A 168 5.62 25.26 -2.86
N MET A 169 6.08 26.38 -2.30
CA MET A 169 5.72 26.87 -0.94
C MET A 169 4.29 26.52 -0.48
N GLN A 170 3.26 26.74 -1.32
CA GLN A 170 1.85 26.44 -1.03
C GLN A 170 1.17 25.54 -2.08
N GLN A 171 1.91 24.94 -3.01
CA GLN A 171 1.36 24.14 -4.11
C GLN A 171 1.99 22.75 -4.16
N MET A 172 1.16 21.73 -4.39
CA MET A 172 1.57 20.37 -4.73
C MET A 172 1.28 20.11 -6.19
N ILE A 173 2.28 19.72 -6.97
CA ILE A 173 2.14 19.44 -8.40
C ILE A 173 2.33 17.94 -8.58
N LEU A 174 1.31 17.23 -9.04
CA LEU A 174 1.39 15.79 -9.29
C LEU A 174 2.43 15.51 -10.38
N GLU A 175 3.39 14.64 -10.10
CA GLU A 175 4.41 14.26 -11.08
C GLU A 175 4.02 13.01 -11.87
N ALA A 176 3.19 12.15 -11.28
CA ALA A 176 2.72 10.91 -11.87
C ALA A 176 1.23 10.68 -11.59
N SER A 177 0.63 9.80 -12.38
CA SER A 177 -0.76 9.37 -12.18
C SER A 177 -0.86 8.63 -10.85
N PRO A 178 -1.89 8.89 -10.03
CA PRO A 178 -2.02 8.19 -8.76
C PRO A 178 -2.22 6.68 -8.96
N THR A 179 -1.54 5.86 -8.16
CA THR A 179 -1.61 4.39 -8.20
C THR A 179 -2.07 3.83 -6.87
N MET A 180 -2.86 2.76 -6.89
CA MET A 180 -3.32 2.10 -5.68
C MET A 180 -2.22 1.17 -5.15
N GLN A 181 -1.81 1.36 -3.90
CA GLN A 181 -0.76 0.61 -3.23
C GLN A 181 -1.15 0.36 -1.76
N HIS A 182 -0.51 -0.60 -1.10
CA HIS A 182 -0.64 -0.74 0.36
C HIS A 182 0.29 0.24 1.08
N ASP A 183 -0.19 0.83 2.17
CA ASP A 183 0.62 1.61 3.11
C ASP A 183 1.37 0.72 4.08
N THR A 184 2.29 -0.05 3.49
CA THR A 184 3.20 -0.91 4.23
C THR A 184 4.36 -0.08 4.74
N PHE A 185 4.63 -0.19 6.04
CA PHE A 185 5.86 0.29 6.64
C PHE A 185 6.87 -0.83 6.47
N GLU A 186 7.68 -0.81 5.41
CA GLU A 186 8.74 -1.82 5.27
C GLU A 186 9.72 -1.66 6.44
N PRO A 187 9.82 -2.65 7.35
CA PRO A 187 10.86 -2.65 8.34
C PRO A 187 12.15 -3.04 7.61
N GLU A 188 13.10 -2.12 7.49
CA GLU A 188 14.48 -2.49 7.22
C GLU A 188 14.91 -3.39 8.38
N VAL A 189 15.07 -4.70 8.09
CA VAL A 189 15.29 -5.81 9.02
C VAL A 189 15.84 -5.35 10.37
N ALA A 190 14.95 -5.12 11.33
CA ALA A 190 15.36 -4.71 12.67
C ALA A 190 15.99 -5.93 13.35
N PRO A 191 17.22 -5.82 13.91
CA PRO A 191 17.74 -6.88 14.75
C PRO A 191 16.75 -7.10 15.91
N SER A 192 16.45 -8.35 16.23
CA SER A 192 15.59 -8.70 17.35
C SER A 192 16.25 -8.24 18.66
N THR A 193 15.86 -7.06 19.14
CA THR A 193 16.27 -6.55 20.45
C THR A 193 15.31 -7.07 21.51
N SER A 194 15.83 -7.45 22.68
CA SER A 194 15.00 -7.87 23.82
C SER A 194 14.52 -6.68 24.66
N ASN A 195 14.96 -5.47 24.33
CA ASN A 195 14.66 -4.24 25.03
C ASN A 195 13.78 -3.33 24.16
N VAL A 196 12.56 -3.05 24.63
CA VAL A 196 11.59 -2.18 23.94
C VAL A 196 12.16 -0.77 23.68
N ALA A 197 13.03 -0.27 24.54
CA ALA A 197 13.64 1.06 24.39
C ALA A 197 14.59 1.17 23.18
N GLU A 198 15.15 0.05 22.74
CA GLU A 198 16.09 -0.05 21.61
C GLU A 198 15.36 -0.36 20.29
N LEU A 199 14.03 -0.47 20.30
CA LEU A 199 13.25 -0.73 19.11
C LEU A 199 13.34 0.46 18.15
N GLU A 200 13.87 0.23 16.96
CA GLU A 200 13.91 1.22 15.88
C GLU A 200 12.54 1.33 15.21
N LEU A 201 11.95 2.52 15.29
CA LEU A 201 10.60 2.79 14.81
C LEU A 201 10.66 3.72 13.59
N PRO A 202 9.93 3.41 12.49
CA PRO A 202 9.86 4.28 11.33
C PRO A 202 8.95 5.49 11.64
N VAL A 203 9.57 6.66 11.79
CA VAL A 203 8.89 7.93 12.01
C VAL A 203 8.70 8.63 10.67
N GLN A 204 7.46 8.89 10.30
CA GLN A 204 7.08 9.65 9.11
C GLN A 204 6.64 11.05 9.49
N LEU A 205 6.95 12.00 8.61
CA LEU A 205 6.48 13.37 8.71
C LEU A 205 5.31 13.57 7.76
N GLU A 206 4.13 13.80 8.31
CA GLU A 206 2.91 14.00 7.54
C GLU A 206 2.30 15.38 7.75
N VAL A 207 1.81 15.98 6.67
CA VAL A 207 1.03 17.20 6.65
C VAL A 207 -0.39 16.85 6.21
N ASP A 208 -1.38 17.29 7.00
CA ASP A 208 -2.77 16.94 6.78
C ASP A 208 -3.62 18.21 6.65
N GLN A 209 -3.78 18.69 5.41
CA GLN A 209 -4.34 20.04 5.16
C GLN A 209 -5.34 20.15 4.02
N LEU A 210 -5.69 19.04 3.36
CA LEU A 210 -6.55 19.08 2.16
C LEU A 210 -7.49 17.88 2.09
N ALA A 211 -8.79 18.12 2.01
CA ALA A 211 -9.78 17.07 1.76
C ALA A 211 -10.35 17.17 0.34
N LEU A 212 -10.12 16.16 -0.49
CA LEU A 212 -10.54 16.10 -1.90
C LEU A 212 -11.75 15.17 -2.05
N SER A 213 -12.69 15.52 -2.92
CA SER A 213 -13.81 14.62 -3.22
C SER A 213 -13.36 13.45 -4.09
N LEU A 214 -14.01 12.28 -3.97
CA LEU A 214 -13.70 11.12 -4.82
C LEU A 214 -13.80 11.46 -6.31
N SER A 215 -14.72 12.35 -6.71
CA SER A 215 -14.80 12.83 -8.10
C SER A 215 -13.55 13.56 -8.56
N THR A 216 -12.93 14.36 -7.69
CA THR A 216 -11.69 15.07 -7.99
C THR A 216 -10.53 14.08 -8.03
N LEU A 217 -10.48 13.14 -7.08
CA LEU A 217 -9.46 12.10 -7.03
C LEU A 217 -9.47 11.22 -8.29
N SER A 218 -10.65 10.83 -8.78
CA SER A 218 -10.78 10.03 -10.01
C SER A 218 -10.31 10.76 -11.28
N GLY A 219 -10.28 12.09 -11.24
CA GLY A 219 -9.85 12.94 -12.35
C GLY A 219 -8.40 13.39 -12.28
N LEU A 220 -7.63 12.97 -11.26
CA LEU A 220 -6.26 13.43 -11.06
C LEU A 220 -5.34 13.01 -12.21
N GLN A 221 -4.55 13.95 -12.71
CA GLN A 221 -3.59 13.72 -13.78
C GLN A 221 -2.21 14.32 -13.43
N PRO A 222 -1.13 13.79 -14.02
CA PRO A 222 0.19 14.42 -13.95
C PRO A 222 0.12 15.89 -14.38
N GLY A 223 0.82 16.75 -13.66
CA GLY A 223 0.85 18.20 -13.86
C GLY A 223 -0.29 18.96 -13.16
N GLN A 224 -1.27 18.26 -12.56
CA GLN A 224 -2.32 18.93 -11.80
C GLN A 224 -1.76 19.58 -10.53
N ILE A 225 -2.24 20.79 -10.26
CA ILE A 225 -1.84 21.59 -9.10
C ILE A 225 -2.93 21.47 -8.04
N LEU A 226 -2.52 21.10 -6.82
CA LEU A 226 -3.33 21.12 -5.61
C LEU A 226 -2.79 22.21 -4.68
N GLU A 227 -3.66 23.14 -4.30
CA GLU A 227 -3.31 24.23 -3.37
C GLU A 227 -3.40 23.73 -1.92
N LEU A 228 -2.37 24.01 -1.14
CA LEU A 228 -2.38 23.81 0.31
C LEU A 228 -3.05 25.00 0.99
N SER A 229 -3.79 24.73 2.06
CA SER A 229 -4.46 25.78 2.84
C SER A 229 -3.46 26.76 3.47
N VAL A 230 -2.28 26.25 3.83
CA VAL A 230 -1.17 26.99 4.43
C VAL A 230 0.13 26.56 3.72
N PRO A 231 1.13 27.45 3.58
CA PRO A 231 2.45 27.04 3.12
C PRO A 231 3.00 25.85 3.91
N VAL A 232 3.69 24.93 3.22
CA VAL A 232 4.15 23.67 3.81
C VAL A 232 5.13 23.87 4.96
N ASP A 233 5.93 24.95 4.91
CA ASP A 233 6.87 25.35 5.97
C ASP A 233 6.19 25.93 7.23
N GLN A 234 4.95 26.39 7.09
CA GLN A 234 4.11 26.90 8.17
C GLN A 234 3.09 25.88 8.67
N ALA A 235 2.98 24.74 7.99
CA ALA A 235 2.09 23.66 8.36
C ALA A 235 2.50 22.99 9.67
N ASP A 236 1.49 22.55 10.44
CA ASP A 236 1.73 21.65 11.55
C ASP A 236 2.06 20.25 11.00
N ILE A 237 3.20 19.73 11.41
CA ILE A 237 3.74 18.44 11.01
C ILE A 237 3.34 17.40 12.04
N ARG A 238 2.75 16.30 11.59
CA ARG A 238 2.46 15.13 12.42
C ARG A 238 3.63 14.16 12.34
N LEU A 239 4.11 13.73 13.51
CA LEU A 239 5.03 12.61 13.62
C LEU A 239 4.21 11.34 13.70
N VAL A 240 4.34 10.47 12.70
CA VAL A 240 3.50 9.27 12.55
C VAL A 240 4.38 8.02 12.60
N VAL A 241 4.01 7.05 13.43
CA VAL A 241 4.66 5.74 13.54
C VAL A 241 3.58 4.67 13.37
N TYR A 242 3.74 3.77 12.40
CA TYR A 242 2.76 2.72 12.06
C TYR A 242 1.31 3.26 11.96
N GLY A 243 1.15 4.43 11.34
CA GLY A 243 -0.15 5.08 11.14
C GLY A 243 -0.71 5.82 12.36
N GLN A 244 -0.03 5.78 13.52
CA GLN A 244 -0.42 6.49 14.73
C GLN A 244 0.38 7.78 14.90
N THR A 245 -0.30 8.89 15.22
CA THR A 245 0.39 10.16 15.52
C THR A 245 0.91 10.16 16.94
N ILE A 246 2.24 10.24 17.07
CA ILE A 246 2.95 10.24 18.35
C ILE A 246 3.36 11.64 18.81
N GLY A 247 3.20 12.64 17.95
CA GLY A 247 3.49 14.03 18.28
C GLY A 247 3.20 14.98 17.13
N THR A 248 3.32 16.26 17.42
CA THR A 248 3.21 17.34 16.44
C THR A 248 4.42 18.25 16.50
N GLY A 249 4.76 18.87 15.39
CA GLY A 249 5.89 19.76 15.26
C GLY A 249 5.68 20.81 14.18
N ARG A 250 6.69 21.65 13.97
CA ARG A 250 6.74 22.60 12.86
C ARG A 250 8.09 22.51 12.16
N LEU A 251 8.11 22.75 10.86
CA LEU A 251 9.37 22.80 10.12
C LEU A 251 10.20 23.99 10.59
N LEU A 252 11.49 23.73 10.79
CA LEU A 252 12.47 24.71 11.21
C LEU A 252 13.76 24.50 10.42
N ALA A 253 14.21 25.54 9.71
CA ALA A 253 15.53 25.52 9.08
C ALA A 253 16.63 25.68 10.15
N VAL A 254 17.56 24.72 10.19
CA VAL A 254 18.71 24.72 11.10
C VAL A 254 19.99 24.63 10.28
N GLY A 255 20.57 25.80 9.98
CA GLY A 255 21.71 25.90 9.07
C GLY A 255 21.34 25.38 7.68
N GLU A 256 22.05 24.36 7.22
CA GLU A 256 21.83 23.71 5.92
C GLU A 256 20.89 22.50 5.97
N HIS A 257 20.19 22.29 7.09
CA HIS A 257 19.28 21.15 7.27
C HIS A 257 17.87 21.62 7.62
N LEU A 258 16.87 20.88 7.15
CA LEU A 258 15.49 21.06 7.60
C LEU A 258 15.24 20.14 8.79
N GLY A 259 14.79 20.73 9.90
CA GLY A 259 14.41 20.02 11.11
C GLY A 259 12.92 20.15 11.39
N VAL A 260 12.44 19.33 12.32
CA VAL A 260 11.09 19.45 12.89
C VAL A 260 11.24 19.82 14.35
N GLN A 261 10.84 21.03 14.71
CA GLN A 261 10.72 21.44 16.10
C GLN A 261 9.47 20.80 16.71
N ILE A 262 9.63 20.03 17.77
CA ILE A 262 8.55 19.37 18.49
C ILE A 262 7.70 20.42 19.21
N LEU A 263 6.40 20.42 18.95
CA LEU A 263 5.42 21.28 19.62
C LEU A 263 4.75 20.53 20.76
N SER A 264 4.39 19.26 20.52
CA SER A 264 3.82 18.37 21.54
C SER A 264 4.13 16.92 21.21
N MET A 265 4.19 16.09 22.25
CA MET A 265 4.22 14.64 22.13
C MET A 265 2.89 14.09 22.66
N SER A 266 2.34 13.08 22.00
CA SER A 266 1.19 12.34 22.50
C SER A 266 1.62 11.64 23.78
N GLU A 267 0.97 11.94 24.91
CA GLU A 267 1.23 11.20 26.15
C GLU A 267 0.87 9.73 25.90
N SER A 268 1.87 8.86 25.89
CA SER A 268 1.68 7.43 26.00
C SER A 268 1.02 7.17 27.35
N THR A 269 -0.30 7.08 27.37
CA THR A 269 -1.02 6.51 28.51
C THR A 269 -0.52 5.08 28.63
N HIS A 270 0.38 4.88 29.60
CA HIS A 270 0.86 3.59 30.01
C HIS A 270 -0.37 2.83 30.52
N ALA A 271 -0.85 1.86 29.74
CA ALA A 271 -1.85 0.92 30.21
C ALA A 271 -1.17 -0.03 31.21
N ASP A 272 -1.18 0.37 32.48
CA ASP A 272 -1.02 -0.54 33.61
C ASP A 272 -2.39 -1.14 33.92
N ALA A 273 -2.58 -2.42 33.60
CA ALA A 273 -3.63 -3.29 34.14
C ALA A 273 -3.21 -4.76 34.03
#